data_AF-A0A7D5T6N7-F1
#
_entry.id   AF-A0A7D5T6N7-F1
#
_cell.length_a   1.000
_cell.length_b   1.000
_cell.length_c   1.000
_cell.angle_alpha   90.00
_cell.angle_beta   90.00
_cell.angle_gamma   90.00
#
_symmetry.space_group_name_H-M   'P 1'
#
loop_
_entity.id
_entity.type
_entity.pdbx_description
1 polymer ?
#
loop_
_entity_poly.entity_id
_entity_poly.type
_entity_poly.pdbx_seq_one_letter_code
_entity_poly.pdbx_strand_id
1 'polypeptide(L)' 'MSDRTDRLLALHVILMALLVVSQTTVVPRNQLLGSIGILFGAVAIIYTLAELKNTF' A
#
# COMPACT_ATOMS: atom_id res chain seq x y z
N MET A 1 -21.78 3.51 4.79
CA MET A 1 -21.09 3.39 3.48
C MET A 1 -21.56 2.10 2.81
N SER A 2 -21.61 2.02 1.49
CA SER A 2 -21.98 0.78 0.78
C SER A 2 -20.76 -0.14 0.69
N ASP A 3 -20.93 -1.45 0.87
CA ASP A 3 -19.86 -2.47 0.83
C ASP A 3 -19.01 -2.41 -0.46
N ARG A 4 -19.63 -1.98 -1.58
CA ARG A 4 -18.89 -1.72 -2.84
C ARG A 4 -17.94 -0.54 -2.74
N THR A 5 -18.35 0.54 -2.08
CA THR A 5 -17.54 1.75 -1.94
C THR A 5 -16.31 1.46 -1.08
N ASP A 6 -16.46 0.71 0.01
CA ASP A 6 -15.35 0.35 0.89
C ASP A 6 -14.34 -0.58 0.19
N ARG A 7 -14.82 -1.56 -0.60
CA ARG A 7 -13.95 -2.41 -1.43
C ARG A 7 -13.17 -1.63 -2.50
N LEU A 8 -13.82 -0.67 -3.16
CA LEU A 8 -13.14 0.18 -4.16
C LEU A 8 -12.08 1.08 -3.50
N LEU A 9 -12.36 1.57 -2.30
CA LEU A 9 -11.44 2.41 -1.54
C LEU A 9 -10.22 1.59 -1.07
N ALA A 10 -10.45 0.37 -0.57
CA ALA A 10 -9.37 -0.57 -0.22
C ALA A 10 -8.49 -0.91 -1.43
N LEU A 11 -9.09 -1.18 -2.59
CA LEU A 11 -8.35 -1.42 -3.84
C LEU A 11 -7.50 -0.20 -4.22
N HIS A 12 -8.05 1.01 -4.08
CA HIS A 12 -7.35 2.24 -4.40
C HIS A 12 -6.14 2.48 -3.48
N VAL A 13 -6.27 2.16 -2.19
CA VAL A 13 -5.18 2.24 -1.21
C VAL A 13 -4.04 1.28 -1.59
N ILE A 14 -4.36 0.04 -2.00
CA ILE A 14 -3.35 -0.94 -2.45
C ILE A 14 -2.61 -0.42 -3.69
N LEU A 15 -3.32 0.13 -4.67
CA LEU A 15 -2.72 0.65 -5.90
C LEU A 15 -1.81 1.85 -5.62
N MET A 16 -2.22 2.76 -4.72
CA MET A 16 -1.38 3.88 -4.30
C MET A 16 -0.13 3.41 -3.55
N ALA A 17 -0.25 2.42 -2.66
CA ALA A 17 0.90 1.86 -1.96
C ALA A 17 1.92 1.25 -2.93
N LEU A 18 1.47 0.49 -3.92
CA LEU A 18 2.34 -0.10 -4.96
C LEU A 18 3.03 0.98 -5.81
N LEU A 19 2.30 2.04 -6.17
CA LEU A 19 2.85 3.17 -6.93
C LEU A 19 3.97 3.87 -6.15
N VAL A 20 3.76 4.16 -4.86
CA VAL A 20 4.76 4.80 -3.99
C VAL A 20 6.01 3.93 -3.87
N VAL A 21 5.85 2.62 -3.64
CA VAL A 21 6.98 1.67 -3.60
C VAL A 21 7.74 1.67 -4.94
N SER A 22 7.03 1.64 -6.07
CA SER A 22 7.63 1.70 -7.40
C SER A 22 8.40 3.01 -7.64
N GLN A 23 7.93 4.15 -7.16
CA GLN A 23 8.64 5.43 -7.35
C GLN A 23 9.88 5.54 -6.46
N THR A 24 9.86 4.97 -5.26
CA THR A 24 11.01 4.97 -4.35
C THR A 24 12.14 4.03 -4.77
N THR A 25 11.88 3.06 -5.65
CA THR A 25 12.86 2.05 -6.11
C THR A 25 13.55 2.40 -7.43
N VAL A 26 12.95 3.23 -8.29
CA VAL A 26 13.46 3.47 -9.65
C VAL A 26 14.64 4.46 -9.70
N VAL A 27 14.84 5.34 -8.71
CA VAL A 27 16.03 6.22 -8.64
C VAL A 27 16.46 6.49 -7.18
N PRO A 28 17.21 5.59 -6.52
CA PRO A 28 17.67 5.83 -5.17
C PRO A 28 18.96 6.66 -5.22
N ARG A 29 18.85 7.99 -5.38
CA ARG A 29 19.94 8.88 -4.96
C ARG A 29 20.09 8.89 -3.42
N ASN A 30 19.02 8.49 -2.71
CA ASN A 30 18.98 8.35 -1.25
C ASN A 30 18.39 6.99 -0.86
N GLN A 31 19.25 6.00 -0.62
CA GLN A 31 18.85 4.63 -0.23
C GLN A 31 17.93 4.60 1.01
N LEU A 32 18.09 5.57 1.92
CA LEU A 32 17.33 5.64 3.17
C LEU A 32 15.83 5.87 2.90
N LEU A 33 15.50 6.74 1.95
CA LEU A 33 14.11 6.97 1.53
C LEU A 33 13.53 5.77 0.78
N GLY A 34 14.35 5.05 0.00
CA GLY A 34 13.96 3.81 -0.67
C GLY A 34 13.56 2.71 0.32
N SER A 35 14.40 2.48 1.34
CA SER A 35 14.13 1.48 2.38
C SER A 35 12.90 1.84 3.23
N ILE A 36 12.71 3.12 3.54
CA ILE A 36 11.52 3.62 4.25
C ILE A 36 10.26 3.36 3.42
N GLY A 37 10.28 3.69 2.12
CA GLY A 37 9.14 3.47 1.22
C GLY A 37 8.74 1.99 1.13
N ILE A 38 9.72 1.09 1.04
CA ILE A 38 9.47 -0.36 1.03
C ILE A 38 8.89 -0.84 2.37
N LEU A 39 9.44 -0.37 3.50
CA LEU A 39 8.95 -0.76 4.83
C LEU A 39 7.49 -0.35 5.03
N PHE A 40 7.16 0.93 4.78
CA PHE A 40 5.80 1.43 4.93
C PHE A 40 4.83 0.80 3.93
N GLY A 41 5.26 0.58 2.69
CA GLY A 41 4.46 -0.13 1.69
C GLY A 41 4.14 -1.56 2.10
N ALA A 42 5.11 -2.30 2.65
CA ALA A 42 4.90 -3.65 3.16
C ALA A 42 3.90 -3.69 4.32
N VAL A 43 4.02 -2.77 5.28
CA VAL A 43 3.08 -2.67 6.41
C VAL A 43 1.66 -2.35 5.92
N ALA A 44 1.50 -1.43 4.97
CA ALA A 44 0.21 -1.07 4.41
C ALA A 44 -0.46 -2.26 3.69
N ILE A 45 0.31 -3.06 2.95
CA ILE A 45 -0.18 -4.27 2.30
C ILE A 45 -0.68 -5.30 3.34
N ILE A 46 0.12 -5.55 4.38
CA ILE A 46 -0.25 -6.50 5.45
C ILE A 46 -1.52 -6.05 6.16
N TYR A 47 -1.61 -4.76 6.51
CA TYR A 47 -2.78 -4.19 7.16
C TYR A 47 -4.03 -4.34 6.29
N THR A 48 -3.92 -4.02 5.00
CA THR A 48 -5.06 -4.12 4.08
C THR A 48 -5.51 -5.56 3.88
N LEU A 49 -4.57 -6.52 3.82
CA LEU A 49 -4.90 -7.95 3.77
C LEU A 49 -5.61 -8.44 5.04
N ALA A 50 -5.20 -7.97 6.22
CA ALA A 50 -5.86 -8.31 7.47
C ALA A 50 -7.29 -7.74 7.53
N GLU A 51 -7.48 -6.51 7.07
CA GLU A 51 -8.79 -5.87 7.01
C GLU A 51 -9.71 -6.55 6.00
N LEU A 52 -9.17 -6.96 4.84
CA LEU A 52 -9.88 -7.78 3.88
C LEU A 52 -10.33 -9.11 4.49
N LYS A 53 -9.45 -9.81 5.22
CA LYS A 53 -9.80 -11.05 5.92
C LYS A 53 -10.90 -10.86 6.97
N ASN A 54 -10.91 -9.74 7.69
CA ASN A 54 -11.94 -9.49 8.70
C ASN A 54 -13.28 -9.04 8.10
N THR A 55 -13.26 -8.50 6.88
CA THR A 55 -14.46 -8.03 6.17
C THR A 55 -15.21 -9.18 5.47
N PHE A 56 -14.55 -10.31 5.22
CA PHE A 56 -15.10 -11.50 4.55
C PHE A 56 -15.18 -12.70 5.49
#